data_AF-A0A7J8N2Q2-F1
#
_entry.id   AF-A0A7J8N2Q2-F1
#
_cell.length_a   1.000
_cell.length_b   1.000
_cell.length_c   1.000
_cell.angle_alpha   90.00
_cell.angle_beta   90.00
_cell.angle_gamma   90.00
#
_symmetry.space_group_name_H-M   'P 1'
#
loop_
_entity.id
_entity.type
_entity.pdbx_description
1 polymer ?
#
loop_
_entity_poly.entity_id
_entity_poly.type
_entity_poly.pdbx_seq_one_letter_code
_entity_poly.pdbx_strand_id
1 'polypeptide(L)'
;MSENGEKATYIRFLVSNAAAGSVIGKGGSTITDFQSRSGARIQLSRNHEFFPGTSDRIIMVSGTVDEVLKVMELILAKLLNELNIEENDDVEPRTKVRLVVPNSSCGSIIGKGGATIK
;
A
#
# COMPACT_ATOMS: atom_id res chain seq x y z
N MET A 1 9.32 14.95 -31.21
CA MET A 1 8.76 15.18 -29.86
C MET A 1 7.92 13.95 -29.54
N SER A 2 8.51 12.89 -29.01
CA SER A 2 7.76 11.69 -28.66
C SER A 2 7.39 11.81 -27.19
N GLU A 3 6.13 12.12 -26.90
CA GLU A 3 5.60 12.00 -25.55
C GLU A 3 5.70 10.53 -25.15
N ASN A 4 6.71 10.24 -24.34
CA ASN A 4 6.88 8.96 -23.68
C ASN A 4 5.81 8.90 -22.59
N GLY A 5 4.55 8.68 -22.99
CA GLY A 5 3.41 8.61 -22.09
C GLY A 5 3.61 7.47 -21.11
N GLU A 6 4.02 7.80 -19.89
CA GLU A 6 4.24 6.83 -18.84
C GLU A 6 2.93 6.08 -18.59
N LYS A 7 2.95 4.75 -18.69
CA LYS A 7 1.74 3.95 -18.56
C LYS A 7 1.24 4.03 -17.12
N ALA A 8 -0.01 4.44 -16.95
CA ALA A 8 -0.68 4.36 -15.67
C ALA A 8 -0.66 2.92 -15.14
N THR A 9 -0.14 2.77 -13.93
CA THR A 9 -0.08 1.51 -13.19
C THR A 9 -0.99 1.59 -11.98
N TYR A 10 -1.30 0.42 -11.40
CA TYR A 10 -2.05 0.34 -10.16
C TYR A 10 -1.50 -0.76 -9.27
N ILE A 11 -1.63 -0.56 -7.96
CA ILE A 11 -1.24 -1.53 -6.95
C ILE A 11 -2.30 -1.57 -5.85
N ARG A 12 -2.42 -2.73 -5.20
CA ARG A 12 -3.37 -2.93 -4.10
C ARG A 12 -2.64 -3.43 -2.86
N PHE A 13 -2.86 -2.75 -1.75
CA PHE A 13 -2.38 -3.13 -0.42
C PHE A 13 -3.52 -3.65 0.43
N LEU A 14 -3.21 -4.62 1.27
CA LEU A 14 -4.07 -5.00 2.38
C LEU A 14 -3.48 -4.44 3.66
N VAL A 15 -4.31 -3.74 4.43
CA VAL A 15 -3.95 -3.16 5.73
C VAL A 15 -5.03 -3.49 6.76
N SER A 16 -4.66 -3.55 8.03
CA SER A 16 -5.65 -3.72 9.10
C SER A 16 -6.64 -2.55 9.13
N ASN A 17 -7.79 -2.73 9.76
CA ASN A 17 -8.75 -1.63 9.90
C ASN A 17 -8.19 -0.43 10.69
N ALA A 18 -7.30 -0.68 11.66
CA ALA A 18 -6.61 0.38 12.40
C ALA A 18 -5.63 1.15 11.51
N ALA A 19 -4.79 0.44 10.76
CA ALA A 19 -3.88 1.02 9.78
C ALA A 19 -4.62 1.81 8.69
N ALA A 20 -5.77 1.32 8.23
CA ALA A 20 -6.64 2.07 7.32
C ALA A 20 -7.10 3.41 7.91
N GLY A 21 -7.51 3.44 9.18
CA GLY A 21 -7.87 4.67 9.87
C GLY A 21 -6.71 5.66 9.96
N SER A 22 -5.51 5.16 10.24
CA SER A 22 -4.28 5.95 10.26
C SER A 22 -3.93 6.57 8.90
N VAL A 23 -4.00 5.79 7.83
CA VAL A 23 -3.74 6.26 6.46
C VAL A 23 -4.78 7.29 6.01
N ILE A 24 -6.05 7.15 6.41
CA ILE A 24 -7.08 8.16 6.13
C ILE A 24 -6.76 9.45 6.89
N GLY A 25 -6.40 9.35 8.18
CA GLY A 25 -6.20 10.50 9.05
C GLY A 25 -7.50 11.21 9.43
N LYS A 26 -7.43 12.11 10.41
CA LYS A 26 -8.61 12.84 10.89
C LYS A 26 -9.20 13.70 9.76
N GLY A 27 -10.45 13.43 9.39
CA GLY A 27 -11.12 14.13 8.30
C GLY A 27 -10.51 13.88 6.90
N GLY A 28 -9.74 12.80 6.72
CA GLY A 28 -9.09 12.52 5.44
C GLY A 28 -7.80 13.31 5.21
N SER A 29 -7.23 13.96 6.22
CA SER A 29 -6.06 14.83 6.08
C SER A 29 -4.83 14.09 5.55
N THR A 30 -4.54 12.91 6.08
CA THR A 30 -3.34 12.14 5.72
C THR A 30 -3.43 11.59 4.30
N ILE A 31 -4.55 10.98 3.92
CA ILE A 31 -4.74 10.48 2.55
C ILE A 31 -4.74 11.61 1.52
N THR A 32 -5.22 12.80 1.89
CA THR A 32 -5.19 13.98 1.03
C THR A 32 -3.77 14.51 0.84
N ASP A 33 -2.99 14.59 1.92
CA ASP A 33 -1.56 14.94 1.86
C ASP A 33 -0.77 13.95 0.99
N PHE A 34 -1.01 12.65 1.15
CA PHE A 34 -0.30 11.63 0.37
C PHE A 34 -0.59 11.73 -1.12
N GLN A 35 -1.85 11.94 -1.50
CA GLN A 35 -2.21 12.18 -2.90
C GLN A 35 -1.55 13.46 -3.44
N SER A 36 -1.58 14.55 -2.66
CA SER A 36 -0.96 15.83 -3.04
C SER A 36 0.55 15.71 -3.29
N ARG A 37 1.26 15.03 -2.38
CA ARG A 37 2.73 14.88 -2.44
C ARG A 37 3.22 13.88 -3.47
N SER A 38 2.38 12.89 -3.83
CA SER A 38 2.76 11.83 -4.76
C SER A 38 2.26 12.06 -6.17
N GLY A 39 1.22 12.86 -6.39
CA GLY A 39 0.51 12.94 -7.67
C GLY A 39 -0.42 11.75 -7.95
N ALA A 40 -0.29 10.66 -7.19
CA ALA A 40 -1.11 9.47 -7.35
C ALA A 40 -2.53 9.69 -6.81
N ARG A 41 -3.46 8.88 -7.32
CA ARG A 41 -4.79 8.70 -6.75
C ARG A 41 -4.79 7.54 -5.77
N ILE A 42 -5.36 7.76 -4.58
CA ILE A 42 -5.47 6.75 -3.51
C ILE A 42 -6.96 6.56 -3.16
N GLN A 43 -7.40 5.30 -3.10
CA GLN A 43 -8.74 4.93 -2.68
C GLN A 43 -8.66 3.83 -1.61
N LEU A 44 -9.53 3.91 -0.61
CA LEU A 44 -9.72 2.82 0.35
C LEU A 44 -11.07 2.14 0.15
N SER A 45 -11.14 0.84 0.42
CA SER A 45 -12.41 0.13 0.55
C SER A 45 -13.28 0.76 1.63
N ARG A 46 -14.60 0.59 1.57
CA ARG A 46 -15.52 1.15 2.57
C ARG A 46 -15.29 0.52 3.94
N ASN A 47 -15.85 1.15 4.97
CA ASN A 47 -15.80 0.56 6.31
C ASN A 47 -16.48 -0.81 6.31
N HIS A 48 -15.87 -1.80 6.95
CA HIS A 48 -16.28 -3.22 6.94
C HIS A 48 -16.27 -3.91 5.56
N GLU A 49 -15.71 -3.29 4.51
CA GLU A 49 -15.45 -3.92 3.23
C GLU A 49 -14.02 -4.49 3.23
N PHE A 50 -13.93 -5.78 3.55
CA PHE A 50 -12.67 -6.50 3.72
C PHE A 50 -12.30 -7.36 2.52
N PHE A 51 -11.00 -7.61 2.36
CA PHE A 51 -10.53 -8.58 1.39
C PHE A 51 -10.98 -10.00 1.79
N PRO A 52 -11.47 -10.83 0.85
CA PRO A 52 -12.04 -12.14 1.16
C PRO A 52 -11.11 -13.02 2.01
N GLY A 53 -11.65 -13.59 3.09
CA GLY A 53 -10.89 -14.45 4.01
C GLY A 53 -9.96 -13.70 4.97
N THR A 54 -10.08 -12.37 5.08
CA THR A 54 -9.28 -11.54 5.98
C THR A 54 -10.15 -10.53 6.72
N SER A 55 -9.55 -9.85 7.70
CA SER A 55 -10.11 -8.63 8.32
C SER A 55 -9.40 -7.37 7.82
N ASP A 56 -8.78 -7.44 6.64
CA ASP A 56 -7.98 -6.36 6.08
C ASP A 56 -8.77 -5.54 5.07
N ARG A 57 -8.59 -4.23 5.13
CA ARG A 57 -9.11 -3.24 4.17
C ARG A 57 -8.18 -3.17 2.96
N ILE A 58 -8.72 -2.72 1.83
CA ILE A 58 -7.96 -2.61 0.58
C ILE A 58 -7.62 -1.14 0.33
N ILE A 59 -6.34 -0.84 0.15
CA ILE A 59 -5.88 0.43 -0.41
C ILE A 59 -5.57 0.21 -1.88
N MET A 60 -6.16 0.99 -2.77
CA MET A 60 -5.88 1.00 -4.20
C MET A 60 -5.16 2.30 -4.54
N VAL A 61 -3.99 2.18 -5.18
CA VAL A 61 -3.20 3.33 -5.64
C VAL A 61 -3.04 3.23 -7.14
N SER A 62 -3.23 4.34 -7.84
CA SER A 62 -3.07 4.44 -9.29
C SER A 62 -2.37 5.72 -9.69
N GLY A 63 -1.45 5.65 -10.64
CA GLY A 63 -0.61 6.75 -11.10
C GLY A 63 0.49 6.22 -12.02
N THR A 64 1.53 7.00 -12.27
CA THR A 64 2.78 6.50 -12.86
C THR A 64 3.52 5.60 -11.89
N VAL A 65 4.61 4.96 -12.34
CA VAL A 65 5.39 4.06 -11.47
C VAL A 65 5.97 4.85 -10.29
N ASP A 66 6.53 6.02 -10.57
CA ASP A 66 7.14 6.88 -9.54
C ASP A 66 6.09 7.40 -8.55
N GLU A 67 4.91 7.82 -9.04
CA GLU A 67 3.81 8.26 -8.18
C GLU A 67 3.34 7.15 -7.23
N VAL A 68 3.19 5.92 -7.75
CA VAL A 68 2.77 4.75 -6.97
C VAL A 68 3.83 4.36 -5.93
N LEU A 69 5.11 4.34 -6.34
CA LEU A 69 6.23 4.07 -5.42
C LEU A 69 6.31 5.13 -4.32
N LYS A 70 5.99 6.40 -4.63
CA LYS A 70 5.98 7.45 -3.63
C LYS A 70 4.89 7.26 -2.60
N VAL A 71 3.67 6.91 -3.01
CA VAL A 71 2.60 6.57 -2.04
C VAL A 71 2.99 5.39 -1.16
N MET A 72 3.63 4.39 -1.75
CA MET A 72 4.14 3.22 -1.05
C MET A 72 5.07 3.58 0.10
N GLU A 73 6.08 4.41 -0.19
CA GLU A 73 7.02 4.95 0.80
C GLU A 73 6.28 5.68 1.93
N LEU A 74 5.33 6.56 1.58
CA LEU A 74 4.57 7.36 2.55
C LEU A 74 3.71 6.50 3.49
N ILE A 75 3.01 5.49 2.95
CA ILE A 75 2.20 4.57 3.73
C ILE A 75 3.09 3.76 4.68
N LEU A 76 4.18 3.18 4.15
CA LEU A 76 5.09 2.38 4.97
C LEU A 76 5.72 3.20 6.10
N ALA A 77 6.23 4.39 5.80
CA ALA A 77 6.80 5.29 6.81
C ALA A 77 5.78 5.65 7.90
N LYS A 78 4.52 5.91 7.52
CA LYS A 78 3.44 6.22 8.46
C LYS A 78 3.12 5.04 9.37
N LEU A 79 2.99 3.84 8.82
CA LEU A 79 2.69 2.63 9.59
C LEU A 79 3.83 2.22 10.51
N LEU A 80 5.08 2.35 10.07
CA LEU A 80 6.28 2.10 10.89
C LEU A 80 6.34 3.06 12.08
N ASN A 81 6.10 4.35 11.85
CA ASN A 81 6.16 5.36 12.90
C ASN A 81 5.11 5.14 14.00
N GLU A 82 3.94 4.57 13.67
CA GLU A 82 2.91 4.29 14.68
C GLU A 82 3.23 3.08 15.55
N LEU A 83 3.95 2.10 15.01
CA LEU A 83 4.37 0.93 15.79
C LEU A 83 5.44 1.27 16.82
N ASN A 84 6.33 2.21 16.50
CA ASN A 84 7.35 2.71 17.44
C ASN A 84 6.76 3.48 18.63
N ILE A 85 5.47 3.84 18.60
CA ILE A 85 4.78 4.56 19.68
C ILE A 85 4.12 3.58 20.67
N GLU A 86 3.91 2.31 20.29
CA GLU A 86 3.24 1.28 21.10
C GLU A 86 4.22 0.42 21.95
N GLU A 87 5.48 0.85 22.13
CA GLU A 87 6.48 0.11 22.92
C GLU A 87 6.18 0.10 24.44
N ASN A 88 5.35 -0.85 24.86
CA ASN A 88 5.38 -1.52 26.17
C ASN A 88 4.88 -2.96 25.95
N ASP A 89 5.72 -3.83 25.39
CA ASP A 89 5.82 -5.27 25.69
C ASP A 89 6.74 -5.95 24.65
N ASP A 90 7.37 -7.04 25.07
CA ASP A 90 8.43 -7.85 24.46
C ASP A 90 8.00 -8.57 23.14
N VAL A 91 7.37 -7.85 22.21
CA VAL A 91 6.89 -8.35 20.92
C VAL A 91 7.49 -7.53 19.80
N GLU A 92 8.38 -8.13 19.02
CA GLU A 92 8.98 -7.52 17.84
C GLU A 92 7.88 -7.04 16.86
N PRO A 93 7.73 -5.72 16.62
CA PRO A 93 6.63 -5.20 15.81
C PRO A 93 6.87 -5.54 14.34
N ARG A 94 6.30 -6.66 13.88
CA ARG A 94 6.34 -7.01 12.46
C ARG A 94 5.16 -6.39 11.74
N THR A 95 5.36 -5.21 11.12
CA THR A 95 4.41 -4.70 10.12
C THR A 95 4.39 -5.67 8.94
N LYS A 96 3.33 -6.47 8.83
CA LYS A 96 3.11 -7.30 7.63
C LYS A 96 2.33 -6.49 6.61
N VAL A 97 3.02 -6.01 5.58
CA VAL A 97 2.37 -5.41 4.40
C VAL A 97 2.07 -6.52 3.41
N ARG A 98 0.81 -6.61 2.97
CA ARG A 98 0.41 -7.60 1.96
C ARG A 98 0.07 -6.88 0.66
N LEU A 99 0.64 -7.38 -0.43
CA LEU A 99 0.41 -6.94 -1.79
C LEU A 99 -0.53 -7.91 -2.49
N VAL A 100 -1.55 -7.38 -3.17
CA VAL A 100 -2.40 -8.19 -4.06
C VAL A 100 -1.85 -8.11 -5.47
N VAL A 101 -1.49 -9.26 -6.01
CA VAL A 101 -0.90 -9.38 -7.35
C VAL A 101 -1.80 -10.26 -8.22
N PRO A 102 -2.07 -9.87 -9.49
CA PRO A 102 -2.73 -10.76 -10.44
C PRO A 102 -1.94 -12.06 -10.64
N ASN A 103 -2.62 -13.20 -10.65
CA ASN A 103 -1.98 -14.52 -10.83
C ASN A 103 -1.09 -14.58 -12.09
N SER A 104 -1.50 -13.92 -13.18
CA SER A 104 -0.73 -13.83 -14.43
C SER A 104 0.62 -13.11 -14.27
N SER A 105 0.75 -12.22 -13.30
CA SER A 105 1.98 -11.47 -13.01
C SER A 105 2.90 -12.19 -12.01
N CYS A 106 2.36 -13.11 -11.21
CA CYS A 106 3.12 -13.82 -10.18
C CYS A 106 4.33 -14.58 -10.76
N GLY A 107 4.19 -15.20 -11.94
CA GLY A 107 5.29 -15.94 -12.58
C GLY A 107 6.52 -15.08 -12.84
N SER A 108 6.33 -13.84 -13.30
CA SER A 108 7.43 -12.90 -13.55
C SER A 108 8.07 -12.37 -12.26
N ILE A 109 7.30 -12.23 -11.20
CA ILE A 109 7.81 -11.81 -9.88
C ILE A 109 8.61 -12.94 -9.23
N ILE A 110 8.10 -14.17 -9.26
CA ILE A 110 8.72 -15.35 -8.63
C ILE A 110 9.94 -15.83 -9.43
N GLY A 111 9.87 -15.80 -10.76
CA GLY A 111 10.88 -16.35 -11.65
C GLY A 111 10.80 -17.88 -11.77
N LYS A 112 11.44 -18.43 -12.81
CA LYS A 112 11.48 -19.89 -13.03
C LYS A 112 12.13 -20.58 -11.83
N GLY A 113 11.40 -21.46 -11.16
CA GLY A 113 11.88 -22.16 -9.95
C GLY A 113 12.13 -21.25 -8.74
N GLY A 114 11.56 -20.05 -8.70
CA GLY A 114 11.75 -19.10 -7.59
C GLY A 114 13.03 -18.25 -7.70
N ALA A 115 13.72 -18.26 -8.83
CA ALA A 115 15.03 -17.64 -8.98
C ALA A 115 15.07 -16.12 -8.72
N THR A 116 13.94 -15.42 -8.83
CA THR A 116 13.88 -13.96 -8.64
C THR A 116 13.64 -13.56 -7.18
N ILE A 117 12.97 -14.41 -6.39
CA ILE A 117 12.58 -14.12 -5.00
C ILE A 117 13.43 -14.84 -3.95
N LYS A 118 14.44 -15.60 -4.38
CA LYS A 118 15.30 -16.42 -3.52
C LYS A 118 16.45 -15.62 -2.94
#